data_AF-A0A0P7UTW6-F1
#
_entry.id   AF-A0A0P7UTW6-F1
#
_cell.length_a   1.000
_cell.length_b   1.000
_cell.length_c   1.000
_cell.angle_alpha   90.00
_cell.angle_beta   90.00
_cell.angle_gamma   90.00
#
_symmetry.space_group_name_H-M   'P 1'
#
loop_
_entity.id
_entity.type
_entity.pdbx_description
1 polymer ?
#
loop_
_entity_poly.entity_id
_entity_poly.type
_entity_poly.pdbx_seq_one_letter_code
_entity_poly.pdbx_strand_id
1 'polypeptide(L)'
;YLNPNLLAVVTESVDTHQERSFVGVFLIDGVTGRIIHEAVQRKARGPIHLVHSENWVVYEYWNAKSRRNEFSVLELFEGTELYNSTVFSSLDRPHLPQVLQQSYIFPSSISTMEATLTEKGITSRHLLGQCCLGMGPTYHTFVAVAVSIQKLYSLFYVT
;
A
#
# COMPACT_ATOMS: atom_id res chain seq x y z
N TYR A 1 -5.68 13.90 1.76
CA TYR A 1 -4.93 14.11 3.01
C TYR A 1 -3.47 13.89 2.70
N LEU A 2 -2.66 14.95 2.81
CA LEU A 2 -1.23 14.89 2.49
C LEU A 2 -0.45 15.27 3.74
N ASN A 3 0.06 14.26 4.46
CA ASN A 3 0.90 14.47 5.63
C ASN A 3 2.35 14.10 5.28
N PRO A 4 3.28 15.07 5.16
CA PRO A 4 4.68 14.81 4.87
C PRO A 4 5.39 14.01 5.97
N ASN A 5 4.84 13.99 7.19
CA ASN A 5 5.38 13.27 8.33
C ASN A 5 4.69 11.90 8.54
N LEU A 6 3.91 11.41 7.56
CA LEU A 6 3.21 10.14 7.68
C LEU A 6 4.15 8.96 7.47
N LEU A 7 4.18 8.05 8.45
CA LEU A 7 4.92 6.81 8.43
C LEU A 7 3.95 5.64 8.27
N ALA A 8 4.23 4.75 7.33
CA ALA A 8 3.53 3.49 7.17
C ALA A 8 4.37 2.36 7.79
N VAL A 9 3.82 1.71 8.81
CA VAL A 9 4.47 0.63 9.54
C VAL A 9 3.71 -0.67 9.28
N VAL A 10 4.44 -1.73 8.95
CA VAL A 10 3.90 -3.08 8.77
C VAL A 10 4.38 -3.97 9.90
N THR A 11 3.49 -4.82 10.38
CA THR A 11 3.76 -5.84 11.37
C THR A 11 3.22 -7.18 10.88
N GLU A 12 3.92 -8.25 11.20
CA GLU A 12 3.49 -9.63 10.94
C GLU A 12 3.37 -10.36 12.28
N SER A 13 2.35 -11.21 12.38
CA SER A 13 2.17 -12.09 13.53
C SER A 13 3.33 -13.08 13.68
N VAL A 14 3.81 -13.28 14.91
CA VAL A 14 4.80 -14.33 15.23
C VAL A 14 4.21 -15.73 15.07
N ASP A 15 2.89 -15.88 15.29
CA ASP A 15 2.19 -17.15 15.09
C ASP A 15 1.98 -17.40 13.58
N THR A 16 2.72 -18.37 13.04
CA THR A 16 2.66 -18.74 11.63
C THR A 16 1.48 -19.67 11.31
N HIS A 17 0.69 -20.09 12.31
CA HIS A 17 -0.47 -20.95 12.10
C HIS A 17 -1.53 -20.23 11.24
N GLN A 18 -2.00 -20.89 10.18
CA GLN A 18 -2.86 -20.29 9.15
C GLN A 18 -4.14 -19.63 9.70
N GLU A 19 -4.64 -20.10 10.83
CA GLU A 19 -5.86 -19.57 11.44
C GLU A 19 -5.63 -18.35 12.34
N ARG A 20 -4.40 -18.16 12.81
CA ARG A 20 -4.03 -17.12 13.78
C ARG A 20 -3.11 -16.07 13.19
N SER A 21 -2.55 -16.32 12.01
CA SER A 21 -1.67 -15.38 11.36
C SER A 21 -2.40 -14.10 10.97
N PHE A 22 -1.73 -12.97 11.08
CA PHE A 22 -2.26 -11.68 10.65
C PHE A 22 -1.14 -10.72 10.25
N VAL A 23 -1.50 -9.75 9.41
CA VAL A 23 -0.64 -8.63 9.04
C VAL A 23 -1.33 -7.35 9.49
N GLY A 24 -0.63 -6.53 10.26
CA GLY A 24 -1.10 -5.23 10.73
C GLY A 24 -0.38 -4.10 9.99
N VAL A 25 -1.13 -3.12 9.49
CA VAL A 25 -0.62 -1.91 8.86
C VAL A 25 -1.08 -0.71 9.68
N PHE A 26 -0.11 0.10 10.12
CA PHE A 26 -0.34 1.29 10.94
C PHE A 26 0.17 2.52 10.21
N LEU A 27 -0.68 3.53 10.09
CA LEU A 27 -0.31 4.85 9.61
C LEU A 27 -0.13 5.77 10.81
N ILE A 28 1.08 6.27 11.01
CA ILE A 28 1.48 7.00 12.21
C ILE A 28 2.00 8.37 11.79
N ASP A 29 1.59 9.42 12.48
CA ASP A 29 2.21 10.73 12.35
C ASP A 29 3.55 10.74 13.11
N GLY A 30 4.65 10.94 12.39
CA GLY A 30 6.00 10.89 12.96
C GLY A 30 6.35 12.05 13.91
N VAL A 31 5.58 13.14 13.91
CA VAL A 31 5.81 14.29 14.81
C VAL A 31 5.05 14.09 16.12
N THR A 32 3.78 13.71 16.05
CA THR A 32 2.92 13.56 17.24
C THR A 32 2.90 12.14 17.82
N GLY A 33 3.31 11.14 17.04
CA GLY A 33 3.15 9.73 17.37
C GLY A 33 1.70 9.22 17.27
N ARG A 34 0.77 10.04 16.78
CA ARG A 34 -0.66 9.67 16.70
C ARG A 34 -0.86 8.62 15.61
N ILE A 35 -1.58 7.55 15.95
CA ILE A 35 -2.05 6.57 14.97
C ILE A 35 -3.21 7.21 14.18
N ILE A 36 -2.97 7.44 12.89
CA ILE A 36 -3.92 7.99 11.93
C ILE A 36 -4.90 6.92 11.46
N HIS A 37 -4.39 5.71 11.19
CA HIS A 37 -5.19 4.57 10.75
C HIS A 37 -4.53 3.25 11.12
N GLU A 38 -5.36 2.24 11.37
CA GLU A 38 -4.94 0.86 11.61
C GLU A 38 -5.78 -0.06 10.72
N ALA A 39 -5.09 -0.94 9.99
CA ALA A 39 -5.71 -1.99 9.19
C ALA A 39 -5.11 -3.35 9.56
N VAL A 40 -5.95 -4.32 9.89
CA VAL A 40 -5.51 -5.68 10.24
C VAL A 40 -6.08 -6.69 9.25
N GLN A 41 -5.19 -7.35 8.51
CA GLN A 41 -5.52 -8.44 7.61
C GLN A 41 -5.40 -9.77 8.35
N ARG A 42 -6.55 -10.42 8.59
CA ARG A 42 -6.61 -11.71 9.28
C ARG A 42 -6.31 -12.84 8.31
N LYS A 43 -5.66 -13.90 8.80
CA LYS A 43 -5.22 -15.04 7.99
C LYS A 43 -4.33 -14.59 6.83
N ALA A 44 -3.49 -13.58 7.07
CA ALA A 44 -2.50 -13.06 6.13
C ALA A 44 -1.09 -13.43 6.61
N ARG A 45 -0.14 -13.56 5.68
CA ARG A 45 1.29 -13.85 5.93
C ARG A 45 2.17 -13.12 4.93
N GLY A 46 3.44 -12.97 5.28
CA GLY A 46 4.46 -12.43 4.41
C GLY A 46 4.98 -13.41 3.35
N PRO A 47 5.89 -12.95 2.47
CA PRO A 47 6.54 -11.64 2.49
C PRO A 47 5.56 -10.49 2.24
N ILE A 48 5.78 -9.33 2.88
CA ILE A 48 4.94 -8.14 2.73
C ILE A 48 5.75 -7.06 2.03
N HIS A 49 5.23 -6.58 0.91
CA HIS A 49 5.79 -5.43 0.20
C HIS A 49 4.86 -4.24 0.41
N LEU A 50 5.38 -3.12 0.91
CA LEU A 50 4.63 -1.90 1.14
C LEU A 50 5.25 -0.73 0.37
N VAL A 51 4.41 0.03 -0.31
CA VAL A 51 4.74 1.31 -0.94
C VAL A 51 3.80 2.38 -0.40
N HIS A 52 4.38 3.46 0.10
CA HIS A 52 3.67 4.66 0.52
C HIS A 52 4.02 5.80 -0.44
N SER A 53 3.00 6.48 -0.96
CA SER A 53 3.18 7.60 -1.89
C SER A 53 2.07 8.63 -1.69
N GLU A 54 2.43 9.89 -1.51
CA GLU A 54 1.48 11.01 -1.35
C GLU A 54 0.41 10.76 -0.27
N ASN A 55 -0.81 10.44 -0.69
CA ASN A 55 -1.97 10.19 0.16
C ASN A 55 -2.41 8.72 0.14
N TRP A 56 -1.63 7.81 -0.46
CA TRP A 56 -2.01 6.42 -0.62
C TRP A 56 -0.91 5.44 -0.20
N VAL A 57 -1.35 4.29 0.28
CA VAL A 57 -0.49 3.19 0.70
C VAL A 57 -0.98 1.92 0.03
N VAL A 58 -0.09 1.22 -0.65
CA VAL A 58 -0.35 -0.09 -1.22
C VAL A 58 0.53 -1.09 -0.52
N TYR A 59 -0.06 -2.21 -0.12
CA TYR A 59 0.69 -3.34 0.42
C TYR A 59 0.18 -4.65 -0.15
N GLU A 60 1.11 -5.57 -0.38
CA GLU A 60 0.86 -6.92 -0.87
C GLU A 60 1.13 -7.93 0.24
N TYR A 61 0.30 -8.98 0.31
CA TYR A 61 0.44 -10.07 1.26
C TYR A 61 -0.17 -11.36 0.73
N TRP A 62 0.24 -12.49 1.32
CA TRP A 62 -0.37 -13.79 1.07
C TRP A 62 -1.60 -14.01 1.95
N ASN A 63 -2.78 -14.18 1.34
CA ASN A 63 -3.99 -14.56 2.07
C ASN A 63 -4.01 -16.09 2.26
N ALA A 64 -3.78 -16.55 3.50
CA ALA A 64 -3.77 -17.96 3.86
C ALA A 64 -5.15 -18.63 3.79
N LYS A 65 -6.24 -17.85 3.93
CA LYS A 65 -7.62 -18.39 3.82
C LYS A 65 -7.94 -18.77 2.38
N SER A 66 -7.65 -17.88 1.43
CA SER A 66 -7.97 -18.05 0.01
C SER A 66 -6.81 -18.61 -0.82
N ARG A 67 -5.61 -18.73 -0.22
CA ARG A 67 -4.38 -19.24 -0.83
C ARG A 67 -3.99 -18.48 -2.11
N ARG A 68 -3.94 -17.16 -2.02
CA ARG A 68 -3.56 -16.26 -3.12
C ARG A 68 -2.93 -14.97 -2.62
N ASN A 69 -2.23 -14.27 -3.51
CA ASN A 69 -1.72 -12.93 -3.22
C ASN A 69 -2.84 -11.91 -3.36
N GLU A 70 -2.88 -10.98 -2.42
CA GLU A 70 -3.83 -9.88 -2.41
C GLU A 70 -3.08 -8.57 -2.20
N PHE A 71 -3.41 -7.59 -3.03
CA PHE A 71 -3.06 -6.19 -2.80
C PHE A 71 -4.14 -5.55 -1.96
N SER A 72 -3.75 -4.67 -1.05
CA SER A 72 -4.67 -3.76 -0.40
C SER A 72 -4.17 -2.34 -0.53
N VAL A 73 -5.11 -1.46 -0.86
CA VAL A 73 -4.89 -0.04 -1.15
C VAL A 73 -5.62 0.75 -0.09
N LEU A 74 -4.92 1.70 0.51
CA LEU A 74 -5.46 2.70 1.42
C LEU A 74 -5.29 4.06 0.74
N GLU A 75 -6.37 4.83 0.58
CA GLU A 75 -6.30 6.24 0.16
C GLU A 75 -6.88 7.14 1.26
N LEU A 76 -6.15 8.21 1.59
CA LEU A 76 -6.50 9.14 2.66
C LEU A 76 -7.06 10.45 2.09
N PHE A 77 -8.27 10.82 2.52
CA PHE A 77 -8.99 12.02 2.07
C PHE A 77 -9.22 13.01 3.22
N GLU A 78 -9.11 14.30 2.90
CA GLU A 78 -9.41 15.41 3.81
C GLU A 78 -10.90 15.78 3.72
N GLY A 79 -11.79 14.83 4.01
CA GLY A 79 -13.25 15.06 4.10
C GLY A 79 -13.84 16.00 3.04
N THR A 80 -14.82 16.82 3.46
CA THR A 80 -15.44 17.86 2.62
C THR A 80 -14.83 19.25 2.82
N GLU A 81 -14.10 19.48 3.91
CA GLU A 81 -13.49 20.77 4.24
C GLU A 81 -11.96 20.62 4.31
N LEU A 82 -11.26 21.42 3.49
CA LEU A 82 -9.81 21.52 3.51
C LEU A 82 -9.37 22.30 4.75
N TYR A 83 -8.73 21.61 5.69
CA TYR A 83 -8.17 22.26 6.87
C TYR A 83 -6.86 22.98 6.51
N ASN A 84 -6.92 24.31 6.49
CA ASN A 84 -5.80 25.21 6.23
C ASN A 84 -5.04 24.88 4.93
N SER A 85 -5.49 25.46 3.81
CA SER A 85 -4.97 25.18 2.47
C SER A 85 -3.55 25.69 2.18
N THR A 86 -2.96 26.48 3.08
CA THR A 86 -1.68 27.15 2.84
C THR A 86 -0.48 26.42 3.44
N VAL A 87 -0.63 25.83 4.63
CA VAL A 87 0.46 25.19 5.36
C VAL A 87 -0.05 23.94 6.09
N PHE A 88 0.68 22.83 5.92
CA PHE A 88 0.45 21.62 6.68
C PHE A 88 1.16 21.69 8.06
N SER A 89 0.42 21.43 9.15
CA SER A 89 0.94 21.29 10.51
C SER A 89 0.41 20.01 11.14
N SER A 90 1.31 19.12 11.59
CA SER A 90 0.93 17.89 12.30
C SER A 90 0.28 18.16 13.67
N LEU A 91 0.61 19.29 14.32
CA LEU A 91 0.14 19.62 15.66
C LEU A 91 -1.30 20.15 15.67
N ASP A 92 -1.69 20.82 14.59
CA ASP A 92 -2.96 21.55 14.50
C ASP A 92 -4.01 20.76 13.72
N ARG A 93 -3.96 19.43 13.70
CA ARG A 93 -4.92 18.57 12.97
C ARG A 93 -5.91 17.90 13.93
N PRO A 94 -7.09 18.49 14.19
CA PRO A 94 -8.08 17.90 15.08
C PRO A 94 -8.76 16.66 14.46
N HIS A 95 -9.00 16.68 13.15
CA HIS A 95 -9.76 15.65 12.45
C HIS A 95 -8.85 14.59 11.80
N LEU A 96 -9.25 13.33 11.95
CA LEU A 96 -8.63 12.22 11.23
C LEU A 96 -9.10 12.21 9.77
N PRO A 97 -8.24 11.80 8.82
CA PRO A 97 -8.63 11.64 7.44
C PRO A 97 -9.65 10.51 7.28
N GLN A 98 -10.49 10.64 6.25
CA GLN A 98 -11.30 9.53 5.78
C GLN A 98 -10.40 8.57 4.99
N VAL A 99 -10.36 7.30 5.40
CA VAL A 99 -9.56 6.28 4.73
C VAL A 99 -10.48 5.38 3.91
N LEU A 100 -10.23 5.30 2.60
CA LEU A 100 -10.85 4.31 1.74
C LEU A 100 -9.90 3.13 1.59
N GLN A 101 -10.41 1.93 1.86
CA GLN A 101 -9.65 0.69 1.73
C GLN A 101 -10.29 -0.21 0.67
N GLN A 102 -9.47 -0.74 -0.24
CA GLN A 102 -9.90 -1.73 -1.22
C GLN A 102 -8.83 -2.79 -1.43
N SER A 103 -9.25 -4.05 -1.55
CA SER A 103 -8.36 -5.19 -1.79
C SER A 103 -8.62 -5.81 -3.16
N TYR A 104 -7.55 -6.22 -3.83
CA TYR A 104 -7.57 -6.86 -5.15
C TYR A 104 -6.75 -8.14 -5.13
N ILE A 105 -7.13 -9.09 -5.98
CA ILE A 105 -6.41 -10.36 -6.12
C ILE A 105 -5.32 -10.19 -7.18
N PHE A 106 -4.11 -10.70 -6.89
CA PHE A 106 -3.02 -10.73 -7.85
C PHE A 106 -2.56 -12.19 -8.08
N PRO A 107 -2.41 -12.64 -9.34
CA PRO A 107 -2.20 -14.05 -9.65
C PRO A 107 -0.77 -14.54 -9.45
N SER A 108 0.20 -13.66 -9.18
CA SER A 108 1.61 -14.01 -9.11
C SER A 108 2.26 -13.41 -7.87
N SER A 109 3.40 -13.94 -7.44
CA SER A 109 4.17 -13.41 -6.31
C SER A 109 5.09 -12.28 -6.76
N ILE A 110 5.17 -11.24 -5.93
CA ILE A 110 5.99 -10.06 -6.18
C ILE A 110 7.25 -10.16 -5.32
N SER A 111 8.40 -9.81 -5.89
CA SER A 111 9.68 -9.80 -5.16
C SER A 111 10.08 -8.40 -4.69
N THR A 112 9.66 -7.37 -5.41
CA THR A 112 9.89 -5.96 -5.05
C THR A 112 8.82 -5.08 -5.68
N MET A 113 8.56 -3.93 -5.07
CA MET A 113 7.50 -3.01 -5.44
C MET A 113 7.96 -1.56 -5.24
N GLU A 114 7.72 -0.70 -6.23
CA GLU A 114 8.09 0.71 -6.18
C GLU A 114 7.06 1.57 -6.94
N ALA A 115 6.84 2.82 -6.51
CA ALA A 115 6.00 3.76 -7.22
C ALA A 115 6.83 4.63 -8.18
N THR A 116 6.31 4.89 -9.38
CA THR A 116 6.92 5.86 -10.29
C THR A 116 6.85 7.27 -9.71
N LEU A 117 7.94 8.02 -9.79
CA LEU A 117 8.01 9.42 -9.40
C LEU A 117 8.37 10.29 -10.62
N THR A 118 7.67 11.40 -10.79
CA THR A 118 8.03 12.42 -11.78
C THR A 118 8.27 13.76 -11.12
N GLU A 119 9.15 14.57 -11.70
CA GLU A 119 9.66 15.80 -11.09
C GLU A 119 8.53 16.77 -10.70
N LYS A 120 7.49 16.88 -11.53
CA LYS A 120 6.34 17.75 -11.28
C LYS A 120 5.11 17.02 -10.76
N GLY A 121 5.12 15.68 -10.69
CA GLY A 121 3.98 14.88 -10.24
C GLY A 121 2.71 15.02 -11.10
N ILE A 122 2.80 15.54 -12.32
CA ILE A 122 1.64 15.81 -13.20
C ILE A 122 1.14 14.51 -13.87
N THR A 123 2.05 13.59 -14.17
CA THR A 123 1.74 12.32 -14.85
C THR A 123 1.15 11.30 -13.89
N SER A 124 0.30 10.41 -14.41
CA SER A 124 -0.24 9.28 -13.63
C SER A 124 0.87 8.46 -12.98
N ARG A 125 0.73 8.21 -11.67
CA ARG A 125 1.62 7.32 -10.92
C ARG A 125 1.24 5.87 -11.19
N HIS A 126 2.25 5.05 -11.44
CA HIS A 126 2.13 3.61 -11.61
C HIS A 126 2.93 2.91 -10.53
N LEU A 127 2.49 1.71 -10.15
CA LEU A 127 3.20 0.84 -9.23
C LEU A 127 3.95 -0.22 -10.05
N LEU A 128 5.27 -0.21 -9.98
CA LEU A 128 6.14 -1.18 -10.63
C LEU A 128 6.36 -2.34 -9.67
N GLY A 129 6.01 -3.54 -10.08
CA GLY A 129 6.26 -4.78 -9.34
C GLY A 129 7.15 -5.72 -10.15
N GLN A 130 8.20 -6.24 -9.54
CA GLN A 130 8.96 -7.34 -10.14
C GLN A 130 8.27 -8.65 -9.82
N CYS A 131 7.90 -9.39 -10.85
CA CYS A 131 7.20 -10.66 -10.71
C CYS A 131 8.17 -11.83 -10.95
N CYS A 132 8.16 -12.81 -10.05
CA CYS A 132 8.82 -14.09 -10.31
C CYS A 132 7.90 -14.95 -11.20
N LEU A 133 7.85 -14.66 -12.51
CA LEU A 133 7.27 -15.64 -13.43
C LEU A 133 8.22 -16.83 -13.46
N GLY A 134 7.69 -18.05 -13.33
CA GLY A 134 8.46 -19.31 -13.28
C GLY A 134 9.26 -19.66 -14.55
N MET A 135 9.59 -18.66 -15.37
CA MET A 135 10.40 -18.75 -16.57
C MET A 135 11.89 -18.64 -16.19
N GLY A 136 12.40 -19.58 -15.38
CA GLY A 136 13.83 -19.71 -15.09
C GLY A 136 14.51 -18.51 -14.38
N PRO A 137 15.79 -18.65 -13.99
CA PRO A 137 16.52 -17.65 -13.22
C PRO A 137 16.96 -16.41 -14.02
N THR A 138 16.71 -16.37 -15.34
CA THR A 138 17.24 -15.32 -16.23
C THR A 138 16.20 -14.30 -16.70
N TYR A 139 14.91 -14.55 -16.51
CA TYR A 139 13.86 -13.65 -17.00
C TYR A 139 13.18 -12.95 -15.82
N HIS A 140 13.48 -11.67 -15.66
CA HIS A 140 12.78 -10.80 -14.71
C HIS A 140 11.69 -10.03 -15.46
N THR A 141 10.44 -10.35 -15.20
CA THR A 141 9.32 -9.62 -15.79
C THR A 141 8.87 -8.51 -14.85
N PHE A 142 8.88 -7.29 -15.37
CA PHE A 142 8.34 -6.12 -14.66
C PHE A 142 6.87 -5.97 -15.02
N VAL A 143 6.02 -5.96 -14.00
CA VAL A 143 4.59 -5.69 -14.16
C VAL A 143 4.35 -4.28 -13.67
N ALA A 144 3.88 -3.41 -14.57
CA ALA A 144 3.35 -2.11 -14.17
C ALA A 144 1.88 -2.32 -13.79
N VAL A 145 1.59 -2.18 -12.51
CA VAL A 145 0.25 -2.20 -11.95
C VAL A 145 -0.19 -0.74 -11.79
N ALA A 146 -1.14 -0.29 -12.59
CA ALA A 146 -1.86 0.95 -12.28
C ALA A 146 -2.84 0.61 -11.16
N VAL A 147 -2.53 1.11 -9.96
CA VAL A 147 -3.39 0.98 -8.79
C VAL A 147 -4.16 2.28 -8.64
N SER A 148 -5.47 2.23 -8.87
CA SER A 148 -6.42 3.28 -8.49
C SER A 148 -7.59 2.59 -7.80
N ILE A 149 -8.16 3.18 -6.73
CA ILE A 149 -9.31 2.60 -6.02
C ILE A 149 -10.47 2.23 -6.95
N GLN A 150 -10.62 2.85 -8.13
CA GLN A 150 -11.68 2.47 -9.07
C GLN A 150 -11.34 1.31 -10.02
N LYS A 151 -10.05 1.00 -10.23
CA LYS A 151 -9.61 -0.07 -11.14
C LYS A 151 -8.16 -0.47 -10.85
N LEU A 152 -7.93 -1.78 -10.77
CA LEU A 152 -6.61 -2.37 -10.95
C LEU A 152 -6.42 -2.68 -12.45
N TYR A 153 -5.47 -2.01 -13.11
CA TYR A 153 -5.04 -2.41 -14.46
C TYR A 153 -3.61 -2.93 -14.38
N SER A 154 -3.39 -4.16 -14.83
CA SER A 154 -2.04 -4.71 -15.00
C SER A 154 -1.63 -4.57 -16.47
N LEU A 155 -0.56 -3.84 -16.74
CA LEU A 155 0.18 -3.95 -18.00
C LEU A 155 1.43 -4.80 -17.76
N PHE A 156 1.52 -5.90 -18.50
CA PHE A 156 2.69 -6.76 -18.49
C PHE A 156 3.74 -6.17 -19.44
N TYR A 157 4.91 -5.83 -18.91
CA TYR A 157 6.07 -5.48 -19.72
C TYR A 157 7.07 -6.63 -19.63
N VAL A 158 7.18 -7.40 -20.72
CA VAL A 158 8.23 -8.41 -20.86
C VAL A 158 9.44 -7.69 -21.45
N THR A 159 10.53 -7.59 -20.69
CA THR A 159 11.86 -7.20 -21.18
C THR A 159 12.84 -8.34 -20.99
#